data_AF-A0A8H6Y137-F1
#
_entry.id   AF-A0A8H6Y137-F1
#
_cell.length_a   1.000
_cell.length_b   1.000
_cell.length_c   1.000
_cell.angle_alpha   90.00
_cell.angle_beta   90.00
_cell.angle_gamma   90.00
#
_symmetry.space_group_name_H-M   'P 1'
#
loop_
_entity.id
_entity.type
_entity.pdbx_description
1 polymer ?
#
loop_
_entity_poly.entity_id
_entity_poly.type
_entity_poly.pdbx_seq_one_letter_code
_entity_poly.pdbx_strand_id
1 'polypeptide(L)'
;MAHACWKCGALPLNASQPGFLPATTGNSLDFTQSSEGNAAPLDSDIPFIRNIISKGLAHVDTLDIQIRDLEAALAELVRRREEMVERVRQHRVILSPVRRLPPELVCDIFTLTLNTDEVTPHKFPGILAKSADPGDSPLWRILFCGAPSLSLPPHSRSGDLSMTKTQLLRSANAPLKVYWVVNAGHTMDPQMADLVVAECSRWAALRLDVVRAHSSDVLNWLRPVNGRLSSLKKLELFVKPNVVVPDVFSTAPSLRKVYLTDWPFQQISPNISIPWRQITHYRGAYAVQSQLHILRRSPNLLQCAVGLDDALDSHSHASIILPHLRRLCIQVAAFLVHLTTPLLEDLYYVDGSTTGLHKLLPFVHRSACSLRKLVLMECDISLELLTVLRGLPTLRDFFIEVEFGQDQALLFDAMKISGTSNDLCPNLTSFSYGVDKEFPQDVFFAMVESRRNRGLTRLLVFDPNDYLESGSAGVASSIRKLREEGMDAVFLGEDDGDVELLKAENFF
;
A
#
# COMPACT_ATOMS: atom_id res chain seq x y z
N MET A 1 -34.96 -3.46 32.78
CA MET A 1 -34.38 -2.66 31.70
C MET A 1 -33.84 -3.62 30.65
N ALA A 2 -34.66 -3.91 29.64
CA ALA A 2 -34.25 -4.75 28.52
C ALA A 2 -33.82 -3.82 27.38
N HIS A 3 -32.53 -3.84 27.07
CA HIS A 3 -31.96 -3.15 25.92
C HIS A 3 -32.28 -3.92 24.63
N ALA A 4 -32.78 -3.21 23.63
CA ALA A 4 -33.07 -3.72 22.30
C ALA A 4 -31.81 -4.16 21.55
N CYS A 5 -31.96 -5.09 20.62
CA CYS A 5 -30.92 -5.49 19.68
C CYS A 5 -30.54 -4.29 18.77
N TRP A 6 -29.29 -3.81 18.88
CA TRP A 6 -28.77 -2.62 18.17
C TRP A 6 -28.76 -2.72 16.63
N LYS A 7 -29.04 -3.91 16.06
CA LYS A 7 -29.05 -4.14 14.62
C LYS A 7 -30.44 -4.21 13.98
N CYS A 8 -31.53 -4.32 14.76
CA CYS A 8 -32.88 -4.41 14.19
C CYS A 8 -34.03 -3.86 15.05
N GLY A 9 -33.79 -3.36 16.27
CA GLY A 9 -34.76 -2.54 17.01
C GLY A 9 -36.10 -3.19 17.43
N ALA A 10 -36.29 -4.49 17.24
CA ALA A 10 -37.53 -5.18 17.65
C ALA A 10 -37.45 -5.72 19.09
N LEU A 11 -38.49 -5.47 19.89
CA LEU A 11 -38.71 -6.08 21.22
C LEU A 11 -39.43 -7.44 21.07
N PRO A 12 -39.21 -8.41 21.98
CA PRO A 12 -39.73 -9.77 21.83
C PRO A 12 -41.23 -9.86 22.17
N LEU A 13 -42.01 -10.45 21.25
CA LEU A 13 -43.42 -10.77 21.46
C LEU A 13 -43.58 -12.11 22.20
N ASN A 14 -44.25 -12.05 23.35
CA ASN A 14 -44.69 -13.19 24.15
C ASN A 14 -45.72 -14.05 23.39
N ALA A 15 -45.51 -15.36 23.39
CA ALA A 15 -46.51 -16.34 22.97
C ALA A 15 -47.35 -16.77 24.18
N SER A 16 -48.65 -16.49 24.12
CA SER A 16 -49.66 -17.07 25.01
C SER A 16 -50.93 -17.35 24.20
N GLN A 17 -51.14 -18.64 23.86
CA GLN A 17 -52.46 -19.20 23.53
C GLN A 17 -53.26 -19.38 24.83
N PRO A 18 -54.61 -19.42 24.77
CA PRO A 18 -55.28 -20.71 25.01
C PRO A 18 -56.65 -20.92 24.31
N GLY A 19 -57.11 -22.19 24.27
CA GLY A 19 -58.54 -22.58 24.21
C GLY A 19 -58.90 -23.56 23.07
N PHE A 20 -58.68 -24.88 23.17
CA PHE A 20 -59.51 -25.95 23.77
C PHE A 20 -60.91 -26.23 23.15
N LEU A 21 -60.96 -27.33 22.36
CA LEU A 21 -61.96 -28.44 22.32
C LEU A 21 -63.46 -28.19 21.95
N PRO A 22 -64.29 -29.23 21.64
CA PRO A 22 -64.03 -30.68 21.56
C PRO A 22 -64.55 -31.40 20.30
N ALA A 23 -64.18 -32.68 20.23
CA ALA A 23 -64.66 -33.73 19.34
C ALA A 23 -66.13 -34.12 19.54
N THR A 24 -66.78 -34.58 18.46
CA THR A 24 -67.85 -35.59 18.46
C THR A 24 -67.94 -36.17 17.04
N THR A 25 -67.37 -37.36 16.82
CA THR A 25 -68.08 -38.65 16.73
C THR A 25 -69.22 -38.65 15.72
N GLY A 26 -69.04 -39.38 14.62
CA GLY A 26 -70.15 -39.74 13.75
C GLY A 26 -69.71 -40.19 12.38
N ASN A 27 -69.36 -41.47 12.26
CA ASN A 27 -69.48 -42.29 11.06
C ASN A 27 -69.27 -41.56 9.72
N SER A 28 -68.05 -41.16 9.43
CA SER A 28 -67.60 -41.03 8.05
C SER A 28 -66.49 -42.05 7.89
N LEU A 29 -66.77 -43.11 7.14
CA LEU A 29 -65.83 -44.17 6.76
C LEU A 29 -64.46 -43.54 6.48
N ASP A 30 -63.47 -43.94 7.28
CA ASP A 30 -62.12 -43.40 7.23
C ASP A 30 -61.43 -43.90 5.96
N PHE A 31 -61.66 -43.21 4.84
CA PHE A 31 -61.01 -43.49 3.56
C PHE A 31 -59.49 -43.35 3.63
N THR A 32 -58.95 -42.74 4.70
CA THR A 32 -57.49 -42.70 4.90
C THR A 32 -56.95 -44.10 5.21
N GLN A 33 -57.69 -44.95 5.93
CA GLN A 33 -57.32 -46.37 6.12
C GLN A 33 -57.59 -47.24 4.88
N SER A 34 -58.49 -46.83 3.99
CA SER A 34 -58.71 -47.52 2.71
C SER A 34 -57.67 -47.13 1.65
N SER A 35 -56.97 -46.01 1.81
CA SER A 35 -55.87 -45.59 0.93
C SER A 35 -54.55 -46.37 1.13
N GLU A 36 -54.44 -47.16 2.20
CA GLU A 36 -53.31 -48.08 2.44
C GLU A 36 -53.57 -49.50 1.90
N GLY A 37 -54.80 -49.81 1.49
CA GLY A 37 -55.15 -51.05 0.80
C GLY A 37 -55.42 -50.79 -0.69
N ASN A 38 -54.89 -51.61 -1.59
CA ASN A 38 -55.17 -51.56 -3.05
C ASN A 38 -56.63 -51.90 -3.42
N ALA A 39 -57.59 -51.80 -2.49
CA ALA A 39 -58.99 -52.06 -2.74
C ALA A 39 -59.61 -50.88 -3.49
N ALA A 40 -60.25 -51.16 -4.63
CA ALA A 40 -60.97 -50.12 -5.36
C ALA A 40 -62.12 -49.56 -4.50
N PRO A 41 -62.33 -48.23 -4.47
CA PRO A 41 -63.45 -47.65 -3.74
C PRO A 41 -64.78 -48.18 -4.29
N LEU A 42 -65.73 -48.46 -3.39
CA LEU A 42 -67.06 -48.93 -3.75
C LEU A 42 -67.77 -47.91 -4.66
N ASP A 43 -68.50 -48.39 -5.66
CA ASP A 43 -69.16 -47.52 -6.66
C ASP A 43 -70.11 -46.47 -6.03
N SER A 44 -70.65 -46.75 -4.84
CA SER A 44 -71.48 -45.83 -4.06
C SER A 44 -70.72 -44.62 -3.50
N ASP A 45 -69.42 -44.77 -3.27
CA ASP A 45 -68.59 -43.79 -2.55
C ASP A 45 -67.80 -42.91 -3.53
N ILE A 46 -67.63 -43.37 -4.78
CA ILE A 46 -66.99 -42.63 -5.87
C ILE A 46 -67.59 -41.22 -6.06
N PRO A 47 -68.92 -41.00 -6.06
CA PRO A 47 -69.50 -39.67 -6.23
C PRO A 47 -69.15 -38.72 -5.07
N PHE A 48 -69.12 -39.25 -3.85
CA PHE A 48 -68.79 -38.48 -2.64
C PHE A 48 -67.30 -38.09 -2.62
N ILE A 49 -66.41 -39.04 -2.93
CA ILE A 49 -64.96 -38.80 -3.05
C ILE A 49 -64.68 -37.78 -4.16
N ARG A 50 -65.33 -37.91 -5.34
CA ARG A 50 -65.21 -36.93 -6.44
C ARG A 50 -65.66 -35.53 -6.02
N ASN A 51 -66.71 -35.42 -5.20
CA ASN A 51 -67.18 -34.15 -4.68
C ASN A 51 -66.19 -33.52 -3.70
N ILE A 52 -65.59 -34.32 -2.80
CA ILE A 52 -64.53 -33.84 -1.89
C ILE A 52 -63.32 -33.37 -2.69
N ILE A 53 -62.86 -34.15 -3.67
CA ILE A 53 -61.75 -33.77 -4.55
C ILE A 53 -62.07 -32.49 -5.30
N SER A 54 -63.26 -32.38 -5.89
CA SER A 54 -63.70 -31.18 -6.63
C SER A 54 -63.72 -29.93 -5.75
N LYS A 55 -64.26 -30.03 -4.52
CA LYS A 55 -64.24 -28.93 -3.55
C LYS A 55 -62.83 -28.58 -3.08
N GLY A 56 -61.98 -29.60 -2.86
CA GLY A 56 -60.58 -29.42 -2.50
C GLY A 56 -59.80 -28.72 -3.59
N LEU A 57 -59.95 -29.14 -4.85
CA LEU A 57 -59.33 -28.52 -6.02
C LEU A 57 -59.80 -27.06 -6.19
N ALA A 58 -61.09 -26.78 -6.08
CA ALA A 58 -61.59 -25.40 -6.14
C ALA A 58 -61.01 -24.50 -5.03
N HIS A 59 -60.76 -25.06 -3.83
CA HIS A 59 -60.12 -24.31 -2.76
C HIS A 59 -58.63 -24.05 -3.03
N VAL A 60 -57.92 -25.05 -3.57
CA VAL A 60 -56.52 -24.89 -4.01
C VAL A 60 -56.42 -23.84 -5.12
N ASP A 61 -57.28 -23.88 -6.13
CA ASP A 61 -57.33 -22.88 -7.19
C ASP A 61 -57.54 -21.46 -6.63
N THR A 62 -58.37 -21.33 -5.59
CA THR A 62 -58.60 -20.05 -4.90
C THR A 62 -57.34 -19.56 -4.19
N LEU A 63 -56.62 -20.45 -3.49
CA LEU A 63 -55.37 -20.12 -2.82
C LEU A 63 -54.26 -19.76 -3.82
N ASP A 64 -54.17 -20.45 -4.95
CA ASP A 64 -53.21 -20.17 -6.02
C ASP A 64 -53.46 -18.82 -6.70
N ILE A 65 -54.72 -18.37 -6.77
CA ILE A 65 -55.05 -17.00 -7.18
C ILE A 65 -54.53 -16.00 -6.15
N GLN A 66 -54.79 -16.22 -4.86
CA GLN A 66 -54.34 -15.32 -3.79
C GLN A 66 -52.81 -15.22 -3.71
N ILE A 67 -52.09 -16.34 -3.89
CA ILE A 67 -50.63 -16.36 -3.94
C ILE A 67 -50.14 -15.48 -5.09
N ARG A 68 -50.68 -15.67 -6.30
CA ARG A 68 -50.30 -14.86 -7.47
C ARG A 68 -50.56 -13.37 -7.27
N ASP A 69 -51.70 -13.02 -6.67
CA ASP A 69 -52.05 -11.62 -6.37
C ASP A 69 -51.08 -11.00 -5.36
N LEU A 70 -50.69 -11.74 -4.31
CA LEU A 70 -49.71 -11.30 -3.32
C LEU A 70 -48.30 -11.17 -3.91
N GLU A 71 -47.89 -12.11 -4.76
CA GLU A 71 -46.60 -12.05 -5.47
C GLU A 71 -46.53 -10.83 -6.39
N ALA A 72 -47.60 -10.53 -7.13
CA ALA A 72 -47.70 -9.34 -7.96
C ALA A 72 -47.63 -8.04 -7.14
N ALA A 73 -48.34 -8.00 -5.99
CA ALA A 73 -48.28 -6.86 -5.08
C ALA A 73 -46.87 -6.67 -4.48
N LEU A 74 -46.20 -7.75 -4.12
CA LEU A 74 -44.83 -7.73 -3.62
C LEU A 74 -43.84 -7.22 -4.69
N ALA A 75 -43.96 -7.70 -5.92
CA ALA A 75 -43.13 -7.25 -7.03
C ALA A 75 -43.25 -5.74 -7.28
N GLU A 76 -44.47 -5.20 -7.24
CA GLU A 76 -44.69 -3.76 -7.38
C GLU A 76 -44.11 -2.95 -6.20
N LEU A 77 -44.22 -3.46 -4.96
CA LEU A 77 -43.61 -2.82 -3.80
C LEU A 77 -42.07 -2.81 -3.87
N VAL A 78 -41.46 -3.90 -4.35
CA VAL A 78 -40.01 -3.98 -4.57
C VAL A 78 -39.57 -2.97 -5.64
N ARG A 79 -40.29 -2.90 -6.78
CA ARG A 79 -40.00 -1.93 -7.84
C ARG A 79 -40.09 -0.48 -7.31
N ARG A 80 -41.13 -0.16 -6.55
CA ARG A 80 -41.28 1.17 -5.92
C ARG A 80 -40.16 1.47 -4.92
N ARG A 81 -39.72 0.47 -4.15
CA ARG A 81 -38.60 0.60 -3.22
C ARG A 81 -37.32 0.94 -3.98
N GLU A 82 -37.01 0.24 -5.06
CA GLU A 82 -35.82 0.48 -5.89
C GLU A 82 -35.84 1.88 -6.52
N GLU A 83 -36.99 2.29 -7.05
CA GLU A 83 -37.18 3.63 -7.60
C GLU A 83 -36.93 4.73 -6.54
N MET A 84 -37.47 4.54 -5.33
CA MET A 84 -37.25 5.48 -4.23
C MET A 84 -35.80 5.49 -3.75
N VAL A 85 -35.13 4.34 -3.69
CA VAL A 85 -33.72 4.24 -3.31
C VAL A 85 -32.85 4.98 -4.32
N GLU A 86 -33.09 4.84 -5.63
CA GLU A 86 -32.32 5.56 -6.64
C GLU A 86 -32.59 7.07 -6.58
N ARG A 87 -33.84 7.49 -6.36
CA ARG A 87 -34.16 8.91 -6.11
C ARG A 87 -33.41 9.45 -4.89
N VAL A 88 -33.42 8.74 -3.76
CA VAL A 88 -32.68 9.15 -2.56
C VAL A 88 -31.17 9.22 -2.83
N ARG A 89 -30.62 8.26 -3.60
CA ARG A 89 -29.20 8.26 -4.00
C ARG A 89 -28.86 9.51 -4.81
N GLN A 90 -29.67 9.86 -5.80
CA GLN A 90 -29.48 11.06 -6.62
C GLN A 90 -29.50 12.34 -5.77
N HIS A 91 -30.44 12.46 -4.83
CA HIS A 91 -30.53 13.62 -3.93
C HIS A 91 -29.36 13.66 -2.94
N ARG A 92 -28.88 12.51 -2.44
CA ARG A 92 -27.69 12.41 -1.59
C ARG A 92 -26.42 12.88 -2.30
N VAL A 93 -26.26 12.56 -3.58
CA VAL A 93 -25.11 13.02 -4.39
C VAL A 93 -25.09 14.55 -4.50
N ILE A 94 -26.26 15.19 -4.61
CA ILE A 94 -26.37 16.65 -4.65
C ILE A 94 -25.96 17.28 -3.31
N LEU A 95 -26.27 16.63 -2.19
CA LEU A 95 -25.91 17.09 -0.85
C LEU A 95 -24.46 16.76 -0.44
N SER A 96 -23.71 16.09 -1.31
CA SER A 96 -22.33 15.68 -1.04
C SER A 96 -21.47 16.86 -0.56
N PRO A 97 -20.79 16.73 0.59
CA PRO A 97 -19.89 17.75 1.11
C PRO A 97 -18.85 18.21 0.08
N VAL A 98 -18.41 17.32 -0.81
CA VAL A 98 -17.43 17.61 -1.87
C VAL A 98 -17.87 18.72 -2.82
N ARG A 99 -19.19 18.90 -3.04
CA ARG A 99 -19.74 19.97 -3.90
C ARG A 99 -19.72 21.36 -3.24
N ARG A 100 -19.50 21.43 -1.93
CA ARG A 100 -19.39 22.67 -1.16
C ARG A 100 -17.94 23.11 -0.96
N LEU A 101 -16.97 22.27 -1.34
CA LEU A 101 -15.57 22.59 -1.23
C LEU A 101 -15.11 23.39 -2.45
N PRO A 102 -14.26 24.42 -2.25
CA PRO A 102 -13.49 25.00 -3.34
C PRO A 102 -12.73 23.91 -4.10
N PRO A 103 -12.65 24.00 -5.44
CA PRO A 103 -11.92 23.04 -6.27
C PRO A 103 -10.49 22.75 -5.79
N GLU A 104 -9.84 23.74 -5.19
CA GLU A 104 -8.48 23.66 -4.63
C GLU A 104 -8.43 22.68 -3.45
N LEU A 105 -9.39 22.79 -2.51
CA LEU A 105 -9.46 21.88 -1.36
C LEU A 105 -9.83 20.45 -1.79
N VAL A 106 -10.63 20.31 -2.84
CA VAL A 106 -10.92 19.01 -3.44
C VAL A 106 -9.61 18.42 -4.00
N CYS A 107 -8.83 19.18 -4.75
CA CYS A 107 -7.53 18.73 -5.27
C CYS A 107 -6.57 18.33 -4.15
N ASP A 108 -6.47 19.12 -3.08
CA ASP A 108 -5.62 18.82 -1.94
C ASP A 108 -6.06 17.53 -1.23
N ILE A 109 -7.36 17.37 -0.97
CA ILE A 109 -7.91 16.15 -0.37
C ILE A 109 -7.55 14.93 -1.22
N PHE A 110 -7.77 15.00 -2.53
CA PHE A 110 -7.46 13.88 -3.40
C PHE A 110 -5.96 13.60 -3.48
N THR A 111 -5.11 14.64 -3.54
CA THR A 111 -3.65 14.51 -3.52
C THR A 111 -3.18 13.82 -2.22
N LEU A 112 -3.76 14.19 -1.08
CA LEU A 112 -3.45 13.61 0.22
C LEU A 112 -3.98 12.18 0.37
N THR A 113 -5.21 11.89 -0.07
CA THR A 113 -5.82 10.55 0.05
C THR A 113 -5.19 9.52 -0.87
N LEU A 114 -4.57 9.95 -1.97
CA LEU A 114 -3.97 9.05 -2.94
C LEU A 114 -2.52 8.71 -2.60
N ASN A 115 -1.93 9.35 -1.58
CA ASN A 115 -0.53 9.21 -1.13
C ASN A 115 0.47 9.05 -2.29
N THR A 116 0.18 9.69 -3.42
CA THR A 116 0.91 9.52 -4.67
C THR A 116 1.06 10.90 -5.28
N ASP A 117 2.29 11.22 -5.66
CA ASP A 117 2.59 12.37 -6.53
C ASP A 117 2.00 12.19 -7.95
N GLU A 118 1.33 11.08 -8.23
CA GLU A 118 0.95 10.56 -9.54
C GLU A 118 -0.57 10.42 -9.68
N VAL A 119 -1.23 11.48 -10.16
CA VAL A 119 -2.63 11.40 -10.61
C VAL A 119 -2.65 10.75 -12.01
N THR A 120 -2.66 9.42 -12.07
CA THR A 120 -2.80 8.68 -13.35
C THR A 120 -4.23 8.14 -13.49
N PRO A 121 -4.89 8.23 -14.66
CA PRO A 121 -6.27 7.76 -14.85
C PRO A 121 -6.48 6.28 -14.49
N HIS A 122 -5.42 5.48 -14.60
CA HIS A 122 -5.43 4.02 -14.45
C HIS A 122 -5.41 3.59 -12.98
N LYS A 123 -4.92 4.44 -12.06
CA LYS A 123 -4.91 4.19 -10.61
C LYS A 123 -6.26 4.52 -9.93
N PHE A 124 -7.29 4.86 -10.70
CA PHE A 124 -8.66 5.10 -10.19
C PHE A 124 -9.65 3.97 -10.54
N PRO A 125 -9.49 2.73 -10.06
CA PRO A 125 -10.59 1.77 -10.11
C PRO A 125 -11.56 2.03 -8.94
N GLY A 126 -12.85 2.20 -9.25
CA GLY A 126 -13.93 2.05 -8.27
C GLY A 126 -14.79 3.29 -7.98
N ILE A 127 -14.20 4.45 -7.72
CA ILE A 127 -14.99 5.64 -7.28
C ILE A 127 -15.51 6.48 -8.45
N LEU A 128 -14.79 6.50 -9.58
CA LEU A 128 -15.12 7.34 -10.76
C LEU A 128 -15.42 6.54 -12.04
N ALA A 129 -15.23 5.22 -12.02
CA ALA A 129 -15.38 4.34 -13.20
C ALA A 129 -16.84 4.16 -13.68
N LYS A 130 -17.83 4.80 -13.03
CA LYS A 130 -19.24 4.76 -13.47
C LYS A 130 -19.64 5.88 -14.43
N SER A 131 -18.80 6.90 -14.64
CA SER A 131 -19.03 7.84 -15.74
C SER A 131 -18.33 7.32 -16.99
N ALA A 132 -19.13 6.98 -18.00
CA ALA A 132 -18.64 6.81 -19.36
C ALA A 132 -17.86 8.08 -19.75
N ASP A 133 -16.64 7.88 -20.22
CA ASP A 133 -15.64 8.88 -20.57
C ASP A 133 -14.97 9.67 -19.40
N PRO A 134 -13.64 9.53 -19.18
CA PRO A 134 -12.89 10.34 -18.21
C PRO A 134 -12.96 11.85 -18.48
N GLY A 135 -13.27 12.27 -19.71
CA GLY A 135 -13.37 13.66 -20.13
C GLY A 135 -14.62 14.40 -19.65
N ASP A 136 -15.71 13.68 -19.33
CA ASP A 136 -17.03 14.27 -19.09
C ASP A 136 -17.41 14.41 -17.62
N SER A 137 -16.59 13.90 -16.69
CA SER A 137 -16.83 14.11 -15.26
C SER A 137 -16.34 15.50 -14.80
N PRO A 138 -17.21 16.33 -14.21
CA PRO A 138 -16.80 17.61 -13.62
C PRO A 138 -15.73 17.45 -12.52
N LEU A 139 -15.73 16.31 -11.84
CA LEU A 139 -14.73 15.99 -10.80
C LEU A 139 -13.37 15.65 -11.41
N TRP A 140 -13.32 14.93 -12.53
CA TRP A 140 -12.08 14.73 -13.27
C TRP A 140 -11.53 16.05 -13.81
N ARG A 141 -12.39 16.94 -14.29
CA ARG A 141 -12.00 18.30 -14.68
C ARG A 141 -11.46 19.15 -13.54
N ILE A 142 -11.87 18.92 -12.28
CA ILE A 142 -11.29 19.62 -11.13
C ILE A 142 -9.93 19.01 -10.79
N LEU A 143 -9.87 17.69 -10.67
CA LEU A 143 -8.68 16.95 -10.24
C LEU A 143 -7.50 17.03 -11.20
N PHE A 144 -7.76 16.88 -12.50
CA PHE A 144 -6.70 17.00 -13.51
C PHE A 144 -6.25 18.44 -13.76
N CYS A 145 -6.99 19.44 -13.28
CA CYS A 145 -6.75 20.83 -13.66
C CYS A 145 -6.24 21.71 -12.53
N GLY A 146 -6.35 21.28 -11.28
CA GLY A 146 -5.76 21.99 -10.13
C GLY A 146 -4.27 21.68 -9.90
N ALA A 147 -3.75 20.56 -10.42
CA ALA A 147 -2.37 20.14 -10.18
C ALA A 147 -1.46 20.48 -11.37
N PRO A 148 -0.28 21.10 -11.15
CA PRO A 148 0.73 21.32 -12.20
C PRO A 148 1.55 20.03 -12.48
N SER A 149 0.85 18.90 -12.56
CA SER A 149 1.41 17.58 -12.89
C SER A 149 0.91 17.13 -14.25
N LEU A 150 1.83 16.84 -15.15
CA LEU A 150 1.58 16.31 -16.48
C LEU A 150 1.88 14.81 -16.48
N SER A 151 0.84 14.00 -16.39
CA SER A 151 0.94 12.55 -16.60
C SER A 151 0.68 12.25 -18.07
N LEU A 152 1.71 11.83 -18.78
CA LEU A 152 1.60 11.43 -20.18
C LEU A 152 1.05 10.00 -20.23
N PRO A 153 -0.06 9.77 -20.93
CA PRO A 153 -0.62 8.43 -21.03
C PRO A 153 0.37 7.51 -21.77
N PRO A 154 0.41 6.22 -21.42
CA PRO A 154 1.31 5.25 -22.05
C PRO A 154 0.93 4.94 -23.51
N HIS A 155 -0.22 5.42 -23.96
CA HIS A 155 -0.73 5.28 -25.32
C HIS A 155 -1.04 6.68 -25.84
N SER A 156 -0.63 6.99 -27.07
CA SER A 156 -1.05 8.22 -27.75
C SER A 156 -2.32 7.92 -28.56
N ARG A 157 -3.50 8.15 -27.97
CA ARG A 157 -4.74 8.30 -28.71
C ARG A 157 -4.91 9.77 -29.10
N SER A 158 -5.67 10.04 -30.15
CA SER A 158 -5.95 11.42 -30.60
C SER A 158 -6.55 12.32 -29.49
N GLY A 159 -7.26 11.74 -28.52
CA GLY A 159 -7.77 12.45 -27.34
C GLY A 159 -6.68 12.92 -26.36
N ASP A 160 -5.55 12.24 -26.31
CA ASP A 160 -4.49 12.47 -25.32
C ASP A 160 -3.71 13.76 -25.61
N LEU A 161 -3.53 14.11 -26.89
CA LEU A 161 -2.91 15.37 -27.32
C LEU A 161 -3.75 16.59 -26.92
N SER A 162 -5.08 16.52 -27.08
CA SER A 162 -6.00 17.60 -26.71
C SER A 162 -6.00 17.84 -25.19
N MET A 163 -6.01 16.75 -24.42
CA MET A 163 -5.94 16.80 -22.97
C MET A 163 -4.60 17.39 -22.48
N THR A 164 -3.48 16.95 -23.06
CA THR A 164 -2.15 17.47 -22.73
C THR A 164 -2.05 18.97 -23.02
N LYS A 165 -2.52 19.43 -24.19
CA LYS A 165 -2.58 20.87 -24.52
C LYS A 165 -3.40 21.65 -23.51
N THR A 166 -4.56 21.12 -23.11
CA THR A 166 -5.42 21.76 -22.12
C THR A 166 -4.76 21.85 -20.75
N GLN A 167 -4.05 20.79 -20.32
CA GLN A 167 -3.30 20.78 -19.06
C GLN A 167 -2.16 21.80 -19.09
N LEU A 168 -1.38 21.85 -20.17
CA LEU A 168 -0.30 22.83 -20.33
C LEU A 168 -0.82 24.26 -20.28
N LEU A 169 -1.90 24.57 -21.01
CA LEU A 169 -2.54 25.90 -20.98
C LEU A 169 -2.99 26.29 -19.57
N ARG A 170 -3.58 25.36 -18.81
CA ARG A 170 -4.06 25.63 -17.44
C ARG A 170 -2.96 25.71 -16.40
N SER A 171 -1.87 24.95 -16.60
CA SER A 171 -0.69 25.02 -15.74
C SER A 171 0.01 26.38 -15.80
N ALA A 172 -0.31 27.22 -16.81
CA ALA A 172 0.24 28.55 -17.00
C ALA A 172 1.77 28.57 -16.91
N ASN A 173 2.35 29.16 -15.85
CA ASN A 173 3.80 29.20 -15.60
C ASN A 173 4.23 28.32 -14.42
N ALA A 174 3.34 27.46 -13.91
CA ALA A 174 3.64 26.60 -12.77
C ALA A 174 4.75 25.57 -13.13
N PRO A 175 5.57 25.16 -12.15
CA PRO A 175 6.57 24.11 -12.33
C PRO A 175 5.90 22.77 -12.65
N LEU A 176 6.34 22.11 -13.73
CA LEU A 176 5.72 20.88 -14.23
C LEU A 176 6.37 19.64 -13.61
N LYS A 177 5.54 18.71 -13.13
CA LYS A 177 5.95 17.32 -12.87
C LYS A 177 5.59 16.48 -14.09
N VAL A 178 6.56 15.96 -14.84
CA VAL A 178 6.32 15.16 -16.05
C VAL A 178 6.52 13.69 -15.73
N TYR A 179 5.49 12.89 -15.98
CA TYR A 179 5.50 11.45 -15.79
C TYR A 179 5.24 10.75 -17.12
N TRP A 180 6.05 9.76 -17.47
CA TRP A 180 5.86 8.97 -18.69
C TRP A 180 6.19 7.50 -18.45
N VAL A 181 5.32 6.62 -18.93
CA VAL A 181 5.47 5.16 -18.87
C VAL A 181 5.40 4.59 -20.27
N VAL A 182 6.39 3.76 -20.61
CA VAL A 182 6.45 3.05 -21.89
C VAL A 182 5.95 1.63 -21.71
N ASN A 183 4.86 1.32 -22.39
CA ASN A 183 4.39 -0.05 -22.55
C ASN A 183 5.09 -0.75 -23.73
N ALA A 184 5.12 -2.09 -23.70
CA ALA A 184 5.75 -2.92 -24.71
C ALA A 184 5.30 -2.56 -26.14
N GLY A 185 6.25 -2.38 -27.06
CA GLY A 185 5.98 -2.11 -28.48
C GLY A 185 5.62 -0.66 -28.83
N HIS A 186 5.64 0.29 -27.89
CA HIS A 186 5.25 1.68 -28.14
C HIS A 186 6.41 2.67 -28.03
N THR A 187 6.34 3.73 -28.82
CA THR A 187 7.23 4.91 -28.75
C THR A 187 6.38 6.15 -28.50
N MET A 188 7.00 7.22 -27.97
CA MET A 188 6.32 8.51 -27.82
C MET A 188 5.88 9.03 -29.19
N ASP A 189 4.64 9.48 -29.29
CA ASP A 189 4.18 10.17 -30.49
C ASP A 189 5.01 11.44 -30.71
N PRO A 190 5.51 11.71 -31.93
CA PRO A 190 6.35 12.88 -32.20
C PRO A 190 5.68 14.21 -31.85
N GLN A 191 4.37 14.37 -32.09
CA GLN A 191 3.67 15.62 -31.77
C GLN A 191 3.54 15.80 -30.26
N MET A 192 3.33 14.71 -29.52
CA MET A 192 3.34 14.72 -28.06
C MET A 192 4.72 15.09 -27.52
N ALA A 193 5.76 14.48 -28.08
CA ALA A 193 7.14 14.79 -27.70
C ALA A 193 7.46 16.27 -27.91
N ASP A 194 7.14 16.83 -29.09
CA ASP A 194 7.37 18.24 -29.40
C ASP A 194 6.63 19.18 -28.43
N LEU A 195 5.38 18.88 -28.12
CA LEU A 195 4.57 19.64 -27.19
C LEU A 195 5.16 19.66 -25.77
N VAL A 196 5.62 18.50 -25.29
CA VAL A 196 6.19 18.35 -23.94
C VAL A 196 7.57 19.00 -23.85
N VAL A 197 8.41 18.77 -24.86
CA VAL A 197 9.76 19.32 -25.00
C VAL A 197 9.75 20.84 -25.13
N ALA A 198 8.71 21.44 -25.71
CA ALA A 198 8.55 22.90 -25.76
C ALA A 198 8.55 23.53 -24.36
N GLU A 199 8.01 22.82 -23.36
CA GLU A 199 7.85 23.29 -21.98
C GLU A 199 8.98 22.82 -21.04
N CYS A 200 10.09 22.29 -21.57
CA CYS A 200 11.17 21.67 -20.78
C CYS A 200 11.88 22.59 -19.78
N SER A 201 11.84 23.91 -19.99
CA SER A 201 12.38 24.91 -19.06
C SER A 201 11.62 24.98 -17.72
N ARG A 202 10.37 24.52 -17.72
CA ARG A 202 9.48 24.52 -16.54
C ARG A 202 9.44 23.17 -15.83
N TRP A 203 10.07 22.14 -16.37
CA TRP A 203 10.09 20.81 -15.74
C TRP A 203 10.82 20.92 -14.40
N ALA A 204 10.11 20.63 -13.31
CA ALA A 204 10.66 20.57 -11.96
C ALA A 204 10.93 19.13 -11.51
N ALA A 205 10.14 18.17 -12.00
CA ALA A 205 10.37 16.75 -11.80
C ALA A 205 10.12 16.00 -13.11
N LEU A 206 10.95 15.00 -13.41
CA LEU A 206 10.80 14.12 -14.55
C LEU A 206 10.89 12.67 -14.07
N ARG A 207 9.87 11.86 -14.36
CA ARG A 207 9.85 10.41 -14.15
C ARG A 207 9.61 9.70 -15.47
N LEU A 208 10.57 8.85 -15.87
CA LEU A 208 10.47 8.01 -17.06
C LEU A 208 10.57 6.55 -16.64
N ASP A 209 9.51 5.80 -16.87
CA ASP A 209 9.48 4.34 -16.76
C ASP A 209 9.50 3.75 -18.16
N VAL A 210 10.62 3.10 -18.48
CA VAL A 210 10.97 2.56 -19.80
C VAL A 210 11.35 1.09 -19.66
N VAL A 211 10.82 0.41 -18.64
CA VAL A 211 11.18 -0.97 -18.33
C VAL A 211 10.62 -1.96 -19.38
N ARG A 212 9.58 -1.60 -20.12
CA ARG A 212 8.97 -2.49 -21.14
C ARG A 212 9.36 -2.18 -22.59
N ALA A 213 10.23 -1.18 -22.81
CA ALA A 213 10.62 -0.79 -24.16
C ALA A 213 11.36 -1.92 -24.92
N HIS A 214 11.22 -1.91 -26.25
CA HIS A 214 11.87 -2.85 -27.17
C HIS A 214 12.98 -2.18 -28.00
N SER A 215 12.94 -0.85 -28.13
CA SER A 215 13.93 -0.06 -28.86
C SER A 215 14.90 0.63 -27.90
N SER A 216 16.20 0.58 -28.20
CA SER A 216 17.25 1.28 -27.46
C SER A 216 17.17 2.81 -27.59
N ASP A 217 16.52 3.29 -28.65
CA ASP A 217 16.45 4.70 -29.04
C ASP A 217 15.18 5.42 -28.56
N VAL A 218 14.38 4.76 -27.71
CA VAL A 218 13.09 5.23 -27.22
C VAL A 218 13.15 6.57 -26.46
N LEU A 219 14.34 6.99 -26.02
CA LEU A 219 14.59 8.27 -25.33
C LEU A 219 15.17 9.37 -26.22
N ASN A 220 15.38 9.14 -27.52
CA ASN A 220 15.99 10.14 -28.41
C ASN A 220 15.17 11.43 -28.57
N TRP A 221 13.87 11.39 -28.28
CA TRP A 221 13.01 12.58 -28.24
C TRP A 221 13.45 13.61 -27.18
N LEU A 222 14.25 13.21 -26.19
CA LEU A 222 14.82 14.11 -25.19
C LEU A 222 16.00 14.94 -25.72
N ARG A 223 16.64 14.57 -26.83
CA ARG A 223 17.82 15.30 -27.34
C ARG A 223 17.65 16.82 -27.43
N PRO A 224 16.50 17.37 -27.86
CA PRO A 224 16.31 18.81 -27.94
C PRO A 224 16.29 19.50 -26.56
N VAL A 225 16.07 18.80 -25.45
CA VAL A 225 16.00 19.42 -24.11
C VAL A 225 17.37 19.81 -23.56
N ASN A 226 18.46 19.42 -24.22
CA ASN A 226 19.82 19.72 -23.81
C ASN A 226 20.01 21.24 -23.59
N GLY A 227 20.61 21.63 -22.47
CA GLY A 227 20.81 23.03 -22.09
C GLY A 227 19.55 23.80 -21.68
N ARG A 228 18.35 23.18 -21.72
CA ARG A 228 17.07 23.86 -21.41
C ARG A 228 16.43 23.44 -20.08
N LEU A 229 17.05 22.52 -19.34
CA LEU A 229 16.53 21.97 -18.07
C LEU A 229 16.86 22.85 -16.85
N SER A 230 16.55 24.15 -16.90
CA SER A 230 16.92 25.11 -15.84
C SER A 230 16.20 24.88 -14.50
N SER A 231 14.97 24.36 -14.55
CA SER A 231 14.12 24.18 -13.37
C SER A 231 14.12 22.77 -12.79
N LEU A 232 14.79 21.81 -13.45
CA LEU A 232 14.69 20.39 -13.10
C LEU A 232 15.38 20.12 -11.77
N LYS A 233 14.61 19.68 -10.77
CA LYS A 233 15.08 19.39 -9.40
C LYS A 233 15.11 17.89 -9.09
N LYS A 234 14.18 17.12 -9.65
CA LYS A 234 14.01 15.67 -9.43
C LYS A 234 14.05 14.92 -10.77
N LEU A 235 14.85 13.86 -10.84
CA LEU A 235 14.95 12.96 -11.99
C LEU A 235 14.76 11.51 -11.52
N GLU A 236 13.82 10.82 -12.13
CA GLU A 236 13.49 9.41 -11.93
C GLU A 236 13.59 8.70 -13.28
N LEU A 237 14.52 7.76 -13.40
CA LEU A 237 14.76 7.01 -14.64
C LEU A 237 14.80 5.52 -14.34
N PHE A 238 13.76 4.82 -14.76
CA PHE A 238 13.64 3.37 -14.62
C PHE A 238 13.67 2.80 -16.02
N VAL A 239 14.87 2.39 -16.47
CA VAL A 239 15.08 1.99 -17.87
C VAL A 239 15.77 0.64 -17.89
N LYS A 240 15.46 -0.16 -18.91
CA LYS A 240 16.19 -1.41 -19.14
C LYS A 240 17.69 -1.13 -19.40
N PRO A 241 18.59 -2.06 -19.02
CA PRO A 241 20.04 -1.89 -19.20
C PRO A 241 20.49 -1.62 -20.65
N ASN A 242 19.72 -2.03 -21.66
CA ASN A 242 20.02 -1.85 -23.08
C ASN A 242 19.53 -0.52 -23.67
N VAL A 243 18.79 0.30 -22.90
CA VAL A 243 18.29 1.60 -23.36
C VAL A 243 19.38 2.65 -23.22
N VAL A 244 19.63 3.39 -24.30
CA VAL A 244 20.63 4.47 -24.30
C VAL A 244 19.98 5.74 -23.79
N VAL A 245 20.49 6.27 -22.67
CA VAL A 245 20.05 7.55 -22.12
C VAL A 245 20.87 8.68 -22.76
N PRO A 246 20.24 9.66 -23.45
CA PRO A 246 20.95 10.80 -24.01
C PRO A 246 21.63 11.65 -22.92
N ASP A 247 22.81 12.22 -23.24
CA ASP A 247 23.52 13.16 -22.37
C ASP A 247 22.88 14.56 -22.43
N VAL A 248 21.70 14.69 -21.83
CA VAL A 248 20.93 15.94 -21.76
C VAL A 248 20.80 16.46 -20.34
N PHE A 249 21.06 15.61 -19.35
CA PHE A 249 20.88 15.91 -17.93
C PHE A 249 22.14 16.50 -17.28
N SER A 250 23.29 16.46 -17.97
CA SER A 250 24.55 17.06 -17.51
C SER A 250 24.46 18.58 -17.33
N THR A 251 23.59 19.23 -18.10
CA THR A 251 23.37 20.68 -18.08
C THR A 251 22.21 21.14 -17.18
N ALA A 252 21.74 20.31 -16.24
CA ALA A 252 20.63 20.66 -15.34
C ALA A 252 21.13 21.30 -14.02
N PRO A 253 21.20 22.64 -13.89
CA PRO A 253 21.86 23.30 -12.74
C PRO A 253 21.06 23.18 -11.42
N SER A 254 19.76 22.94 -11.51
CA SER A 254 18.88 22.83 -10.34
C SER A 254 18.69 21.39 -9.86
N LEU A 255 19.31 20.41 -10.51
CA LEU A 255 19.09 18.99 -10.20
C LEU A 255 19.65 18.66 -8.81
N ARG A 256 18.82 18.08 -7.95
CA ARG A 256 19.18 17.74 -6.56
C ARG A 256 18.82 16.31 -6.17
N LYS A 257 17.77 15.74 -6.76
CA LYS A 257 17.28 14.39 -6.46
C LYS A 257 17.33 13.52 -7.71
N VAL A 258 17.95 12.35 -7.62
CA VAL A 258 18.17 11.44 -8.74
C VAL A 258 17.91 10.01 -8.30
N TYR A 259 17.00 9.32 -8.98
CA TYR A 259 16.65 7.94 -8.71
C TYR A 259 16.70 7.15 -10.02
N LEU A 260 17.57 6.14 -10.09
CA LEU A 260 17.93 5.44 -11.34
C LEU A 260 17.55 3.96 -11.36
N THR A 261 16.86 3.50 -10.32
CA THR A 261 16.37 2.12 -10.22
C THR A 261 15.15 2.12 -9.31
N ASP A 262 14.21 1.26 -9.69
CA ASP A 262 13.12 0.91 -8.80
C ASP A 262 13.65 0.12 -7.61
N TRP A 263 12.81 0.04 -6.61
CA TRP A 263 13.03 -0.83 -5.47
C TRP A 263 12.46 -2.23 -5.75
N PRO A 264 12.96 -3.32 -5.15
CA PRO A 264 14.17 -3.47 -4.33
C PRO A 264 15.44 -3.64 -5.18
N PHE A 265 15.78 -2.66 -6.02
CA PHE A 265 17.00 -2.65 -6.83
C PHE A 265 17.10 -3.75 -7.88
N GLN A 266 15.98 -4.32 -8.35
CA GLN A 266 15.93 -5.48 -9.24
C GLN A 266 16.70 -5.34 -10.58
N GLN A 267 17.12 -4.13 -10.97
CA GLN A 267 17.81 -3.87 -12.24
C GLN A 267 19.01 -2.95 -12.04
N ILE A 268 20.06 -3.19 -12.84
CA ILE A 268 21.21 -2.29 -12.91
C ILE A 268 20.76 -0.95 -13.50
N SER A 269 21.13 0.13 -12.82
CA SER A 269 20.85 1.50 -13.22
C SER A 269 21.55 1.88 -14.54
N PRO A 270 20.95 2.75 -15.37
CA PRO A 270 21.56 3.21 -16.61
C PRO A 270 22.81 4.05 -16.36
N ASN A 271 23.72 4.04 -17.32
CA ASN A 271 24.81 5.01 -17.34
C ASN A 271 24.26 6.38 -17.72
N ILE A 272 24.52 7.39 -16.89
CA ILE A 272 24.04 8.75 -17.10
C ILE A 272 25.09 9.80 -16.72
N SER A 273 25.18 10.83 -17.55
CA SER A 273 25.92 12.05 -17.27
C SER A 273 25.03 13.07 -16.56
N ILE A 274 25.32 13.34 -15.29
CA ILE A 274 24.64 14.37 -14.48
C ILE A 274 25.66 15.18 -13.65
N PRO A 275 25.30 16.38 -13.18
CA PRO A 275 26.14 17.16 -12.28
C PRO A 275 26.15 16.56 -10.86
N TRP A 276 26.89 15.45 -10.66
CA TRP A 276 26.97 14.69 -9.40
C TRP A 276 27.27 15.53 -8.16
N ARG A 277 28.09 16.59 -8.29
CA ARG A 277 28.51 17.43 -7.15
C ARG A 277 27.36 18.14 -6.44
N GLN A 278 26.27 18.47 -7.13
CA GLN A 278 25.11 19.17 -6.53
C GLN A 278 24.00 18.21 -6.09
N ILE A 279 24.15 16.91 -6.32
CA ILE A 279 23.15 15.92 -5.94
C ILE A 279 23.14 15.73 -4.43
N THR A 280 21.94 15.71 -3.86
CA THR A 280 21.69 15.60 -2.42
C THR A 280 20.93 14.32 -2.08
N HIS A 281 20.12 13.81 -3.00
CA HIS A 281 19.37 12.57 -2.83
C HIS A 281 19.65 11.68 -4.02
N TYR A 282 20.11 10.46 -3.76
CA TYR A 282 20.50 9.51 -4.79
C TYR A 282 19.98 8.10 -4.49
N ARG A 283 19.42 7.44 -5.51
CA ARG A 283 19.14 5.99 -5.52
C ARG A 283 19.67 5.40 -6.81
N GLY A 284 20.44 4.32 -6.72
CA GLY A 284 20.94 3.59 -7.88
C GLY A 284 21.43 2.20 -7.51
N ALA A 285 21.53 1.34 -8.52
CA ALA A 285 22.06 0.00 -8.40
C ALA A 285 23.14 -0.22 -9.45
N TYR A 286 24.37 -0.42 -9.01
CA TYR A 286 25.52 -0.62 -9.88
C TYR A 286 26.52 -1.56 -9.21
N ALA A 287 27.33 -2.25 -10.01
CA ALA A 287 28.51 -2.95 -9.51
C ALA A 287 29.35 -2.04 -8.58
N VAL A 288 29.94 -2.63 -7.53
CA VAL A 288 30.57 -1.92 -6.41
C VAL A 288 31.51 -0.80 -6.88
N GLN A 289 32.42 -1.06 -7.82
CA GLN A 289 33.38 -0.05 -8.29
C GLN A 289 32.73 1.15 -8.98
N SER A 290 31.73 0.91 -9.83
CA SER A 290 30.96 1.97 -10.49
C SER A 290 30.18 2.78 -9.46
N GLN A 291 29.58 2.11 -8.49
CA GLN A 291 28.86 2.76 -7.40
C GLN A 291 29.79 3.64 -6.55
N LEU A 292 30.98 3.13 -6.17
CA LEU A 292 31.99 3.89 -5.44
C LEU A 292 32.48 5.11 -6.24
N HIS A 293 32.67 4.98 -7.55
CA HIS A 293 33.03 6.11 -8.42
C HIS A 293 31.97 7.22 -8.39
N ILE A 294 30.68 6.86 -8.42
CA ILE A 294 29.56 7.80 -8.33
C ILE A 294 29.52 8.49 -6.96
N LEU A 295 29.65 7.73 -5.87
CA LEU A 295 29.64 8.29 -4.50
C LEU A 295 30.80 9.26 -4.28
N ARG A 296 31.98 8.97 -4.81
CA ARG A 296 33.15 9.87 -4.75
C ARG A 296 32.91 11.21 -5.46
N ARG A 297 32.05 11.26 -6.46
CA ARG A 297 31.69 12.47 -7.20
C ARG A 297 30.54 13.26 -6.57
N SER A 298 29.96 12.75 -5.49
CA SER A 298 28.72 13.23 -4.87
C SER A 298 28.92 13.59 -3.38
N PRO A 299 29.78 14.57 -3.05
CA PRO A 299 30.11 14.89 -1.65
C PRO A 299 28.95 15.54 -0.87
N ASN A 300 27.94 16.09 -1.55
CA ASN A 300 26.82 16.80 -0.95
C ASN A 300 25.59 15.91 -0.70
N LEU A 301 25.76 14.58 -0.75
CA LEU A 301 24.68 13.64 -0.46
C LEU A 301 24.21 13.78 0.99
N LEU A 302 22.89 13.92 1.15
CA LEU A 302 22.15 13.89 2.40
C LEU A 302 21.46 12.53 2.58
N GLN A 303 20.95 11.98 1.47
CA GLN A 303 20.34 10.65 1.41
C GLN A 303 20.92 9.84 0.26
N CYS A 304 21.24 8.58 0.54
CA CYS A 304 21.83 7.67 -0.43
C CYS A 304 21.25 6.27 -0.27
N ALA A 305 20.75 5.70 -1.35
CA ALA A 305 20.26 4.34 -1.43
C ALA A 305 21.04 3.60 -2.53
N VAL A 306 21.74 2.52 -2.17
CA VAL A 306 22.58 1.76 -3.10
C VAL A 306 22.25 0.27 -3.06
N GLY A 307 22.16 -0.33 -4.24
CA GLY A 307 21.82 -1.74 -4.42
C GLY A 307 22.68 -2.48 -5.44
N LEU A 308 22.46 -3.80 -5.43
CA LEU A 308 23.00 -4.93 -6.18
C LEU A 308 24.51 -5.06 -6.47
N ASP A 309 25.00 -6.23 -6.05
CA ASP A 309 26.37 -6.70 -5.90
C ASP A 309 26.65 -7.83 -6.89
N ASP A 310 27.77 -7.75 -7.59
CA ASP A 310 28.31 -8.85 -8.39
C ASP A 310 29.67 -9.19 -7.79
N ALA A 311 29.71 -10.33 -7.11
CA ALA A 311 30.89 -10.86 -6.45
C ALA A 311 32.11 -10.78 -7.38
N LEU A 312 33.19 -10.18 -6.87
CA LEU A 312 34.58 -10.63 -6.92
C LEU A 312 35.43 -9.56 -6.22
N ASP A 313 35.97 -9.93 -5.07
CA ASP A 313 36.96 -9.25 -4.22
C ASP A 313 37.45 -7.88 -4.70
N SER A 314 36.84 -6.82 -4.18
CA SER A 314 37.35 -5.46 -4.36
C SER A 314 38.44 -5.15 -3.34
N HIS A 315 39.71 -5.40 -3.71
CA HIS A 315 40.92 -4.97 -3.00
C HIS A 315 41.15 -3.44 -3.00
N SER A 316 40.11 -2.63 -3.22
CA SER A 316 40.24 -1.17 -3.30
C SER A 316 40.06 -0.53 -1.93
N HIS A 317 41.17 -0.15 -1.31
CA HIS A 317 41.23 0.52 0.00
C HIS A 317 40.82 2.00 -0.01
N ALA A 318 40.20 2.50 -1.08
CA ALA A 318 39.82 3.90 -1.17
C ALA A 318 38.61 4.20 -0.27
N SER A 319 38.85 4.82 0.88
CA SER A 319 37.79 5.35 1.74
C SER A 319 37.13 6.57 1.09
N ILE A 320 35.81 6.54 0.96
CA ILE A 320 34.97 7.62 0.50
C ILE A 320 34.35 8.30 1.72
N ILE A 321 34.57 9.60 1.82
CA ILE A 321 33.96 10.42 2.87
C ILE A 321 32.72 11.08 2.30
N LEU A 322 31.56 10.83 2.92
CA LEU A 322 30.31 11.50 2.62
C LEU A 322 29.94 12.37 3.83
N PRO A 323 30.43 13.62 3.90
CA PRO A 323 30.44 14.42 5.13
C PRO A 323 29.06 14.87 5.58
N HIS A 324 28.09 14.93 4.67
CA HIS A 324 26.74 15.45 4.93
C HIS A 324 25.67 14.36 4.95
N LEU A 325 26.06 13.09 4.78
CA LEU A 325 25.11 11.99 4.68
C LEU A 325 24.43 11.74 6.02
N ARG A 326 23.10 11.81 6.03
CA ARG A 326 22.25 11.57 7.20
C ARG A 326 21.50 10.25 7.12
N ARG A 327 21.11 9.83 5.92
CA ARG A 327 20.37 8.59 5.70
C ARG A 327 21.04 7.74 4.63
N LEU A 328 21.34 6.49 5.00
CA LEU A 328 21.98 5.51 4.13
C LEU A 328 21.11 4.27 4.07
N CYS A 329 20.78 3.85 2.85
CA CYS A 329 20.20 2.55 2.59
C CYS A 329 21.16 1.73 1.76
N ILE A 330 21.41 0.50 2.20
CA ILE A 330 22.25 -0.46 1.49
C ILE A 330 21.53 -1.79 1.40
N GLN A 331 21.69 -2.44 0.26
CA GLN A 331 21.34 -3.84 0.09
C GLN A 331 22.49 -4.78 0.48
N VAL A 332 23.74 -4.31 0.49
CA VAL A 332 24.94 -5.16 0.70
C VAL A 332 25.90 -4.52 1.70
N ALA A 333 26.26 -5.24 2.77
CA ALA A 333 27.13 -4.71 3.83
C ALA A 333 28.58 -4.42 3.39
N ALA A 334 29.05 -4.99 2.27
CA ALA A 334 30.38 -4.73 1.72
C ALA A 334 30.65 -3.23 1.46
N PHE A 335 29.61 -2.46 1.10
CA PHE A 335 29.73 -1.01 0.92
C PHE A 335 30.18 -0.29 2.19
N LEU A 336 29.81 -0.80 3.37
CA LEU A 336 30.16 -0.17 4.64
C LEU A 336 31.67 -0.08 4.85
N VAL A 337 32.49 -0.97 4.28
CA VAL A 337 33.96 -0.95 4.48
C VAL A 337 34.60 0.28 3.81
N HIS A 338 33.99 0.79 2.74
CA HIS A 338 34.55 1.89 1.96
C HIS A 338 34.05 3.27 2.39
N LEU A 339 33.02 3.35 3.24
CA LEU A 339 32.36 4.61 3.57
C LEU A 339 32.80 5.18 4.92
N THR A 340 32.88 6.51 5.00
CA THR A 340 33.04 7.26 6.25
C THR A 340 32.00 8.38 6.26
N THR A 341 31.03 8.29 7.17
CA THR A 341 29.82 9.14 7.16
C THR A 341 29.54 9.72 8.55
N PRO A 342 30.21 10.83 8.95
CA PRO A 342 30.22 11.30 10.33
C PRO A 342 28.87 11.81 10.86
N LEU A 343 27.99 12.25 9.97
CA LEU A 343 26.66 12.78 10.33
C LEU A 343 25.52 11.78 10.10
N LEU A 344 25.84 10.49 9.93
CA LEU A 344 24.84 9.47 9.67
C LEU A 344 23.97 9.24 10.90
N GLU A 345 22.65 9.36 10.72
CA GLU A 345 21.62 9.20 11.75
C GLU A 345 20.79 7.95 11.49
N ASP A 346 20.44 7.68 10.22
CA ASP A 346 19.56 6.56 9.85
C ASP A 346 20.27 5.59 8.90
N LEU A 347 20.28 4.32 9.29
CA LEU A 347 20.78 3.22 8.46
C LEU A 347 19.67 2.22 8.17
N TYR A 348 19.51 1.90 6.88
CA TYR A 348 18.59 0.91 6.36
C TYR A 348 19.40 -0.22 5.72
N TYR A 349 19.21 -1.43 6.21
CA TYR A 349 19.81 -2.65 5.72
C TYR A 349 18.71 -3.55 5.16
N VAL A 350 18.78 -3.85 3.87
CA VAL A 350 17.71 -4.53 3.13
C VAL A 350 18.23 -5.82 2.48
N ASP A 351 19.25 -6.42 3.08
CA ASP A 351 19.75 -7.73 2.69
C ASP A 351 18.97 -8.80 3.46
N GLY A 352 18.45 -9.80 2.75
CA GLY A 352 17.88 -11.00 3.37
C GLY A 352 18.88 -12.00 3.90
N SER A 353 20.17 -11.67 3.89
CA SER A 353 21.21 -12.46 4.53
C SER A 353 21.94 -11.66 5.60
N THR A 354 22.28 -12.30 6.73
CA THR A 354 23.16 -11.69 7.75
C THR A 354 24.61 -11.49 7.31
N THR A 355 24.92 -11.76 6.05
CA THR A 355 26.29 -11.76 5.54
C THR A 355 26.90 -10.34 5.59
N GLY A 356 27.65 -10.06 6.64
CA GLY A 356 28.40 -8.81 6.78
C GLY A 356 27.89 -7.85 7.85
N LEU A 357 26.97 -8.26 8.73
CA LEU A 357 26.54 -7.44 9.86
C LEU A 357 27.72 -7.01 10.77
N HIS A 358 28.76 -7.83 10.88
CA HIS A 358 30.02 -7.55 11.58
C HIS A 358 30.76 -6.34 11.02
N LYS A 359 30.47 -5.90 9.79
CA LYS A 359 31.05 -4.70 9.19
C LYS A 359 30.43 -3.41 9.75
N LEU A 360 29.26 -3.50 10.38
CA LEU A 360 28.51 -2.35 10.91
C LEU A 360 29.24 -1.67 12.07
N LEU A 361 29.68 -2.41 13.09
CA LEU A 361 30.43 -1.81 14.21
C LEU A 361 31.73 -1.15 13.75
N PRO A 362 32.64 -1.80 12.99
CA PRO A 362 33.83 -1.16 12.44
C PRO A 362 33.51 0.12 11.64
N PHE A 363 32.41 0.11 10.87
CA PHE A 363 31.95 1.28 10.14
C PHE A 363 31.50 2.42 11.06
N VAL A 364 30.72 2.14 12.09
CA VAL A 364 30.24 3.14 13.07
C VAL A 364 31.42 3.75 13.82
N HIS A 365 32.37 2.93 14.26
CA HIS A 365 33.58 3.39 14.93
C HIS A 365 34.43 4.26 14.00
N ARG A 366 34.64 3.83 12.74
CA ARG A 366 35.42 4.60 11.76
C ARG A 366 34.74 5.92 11.38
N SER A 367 33.42 5.91 11.25
CA SER A 367 32.64 7.11 10.91
C SER A 367 32.46 8.04 12.11
N ALA A 368 32.63 7.54 13.34
CA ALA A 368 32.30 8.24 14.58
C ALA A 368 30.86 8.83 14.55
N CYS A 369 29.95 8.14 13.87
CA CYS A 369 28.56 8.58 13.74
C CYS A 369 27.71 8.14 14.94
N SER A 370 26.58 8.81 15.15
CA SER A 370 25.62 8.49 16.20
C SER A 370 24.32 8.02 15.59
N LEU A 371 24.25 6.72 15.28
CA LEU A 371 23.05 6.12 14.70
C LEU A 371 21.87 6.26 15.68
N ARG A 372 20.77 6.80 15.16
CA ARG A 372 19.49 6.99 15.84
C ARG A 372 18.47 5.98 15.38
N LYS A 373 18.48 5.67 14.07
CA LYS A 373 17.57 4.71 13.46
C LYS A 373 18.33 3.59 12.76
N LEU A 374 17.91 2.36 13.04
CA LEU A 374 18.40 1.15 12.38
C LEU A 374 17.19 0.36 11.90
N VAL A 375 17.17 0.06 10.61
CA VAL A 375 16.14 -0.78 9.98
C VAL A 375 16.86 -1.98 9.38
N LEU A 376 16.47 -3.18 9.80
CA LEU A 376 16.96 -4.45 9.27
C LEU A 376 15.77 -5.19 8.67
N MET A 377 15.80 -5.44 7.36
CA MET A 377 14.81 -6.28 6.70
C MET A 377 15.38 -7.70 6.55
N GLU A 378 14.54 -8.72 6.69
CA GLU A 378 14.92 -10.13 6.45
C GLU A 378 16.21 -10.58 7.17
N CYS A 379 16.38 -10.21 8.44
CA CYS A 379 17.62 -10.44 9.20
C CYS A 379 17.54 -11.69 10.11
N ASP A 380 18.57 -12.54 10.13
CA ASP A 380 18.70 -13.61 11.13
C ASP A 380 18.93 -13.08 12.55
N ILE A 381 18.40 -13.80 13.53
CA ILE A 381 18.70 -13.56 14.94
C ILE A 381 19.97 -14.32 15.30
N SER A 382 21.06 -13.58 15.50
CA SER A 382 22.38 -14.14 15.81
C SER A 382 23.05 -13.43 16.98
N LEU A 383 24.07 -14.07 17.58
CA LEU A 383 24.93 -13.42 18.58
C LEU A 383 25.65 -12.18 18.01
N GLU A 384 25.86 -12.16 16.69
CA GLU A 384 26.45 -11.03 15.97
C GLU A 384 25.50 -9.82 16.00
N LEU A 385 24.21 -10.02 15.70
CA LEU A 385 23.18 -8.99 15.86
C LEU A 385 23.16 -8.43 17.28
N LEU A 386 23.15 -9.30 18.30
CA LEU A 386 23.16 -8.86 19.70
C LEU A 386 24.41 -8.05 20.04
N THR A 387 25.56 -8.42 19.47
CA THR A 387 26.82 -7.70 19.65
C THR A 387 26.76 -6.31 19.00
N VAL A 388 26.21 -6.21 17.79
CA VAL A 388 25.97 -4.94 17.10
C VAL A 388 25.05 -4.04 17.93
N LEU A 389 23.89 -4.55 18.37
CA LEU A 389 22.93 -3.76 19.16
C LEU A 389 23.54 -3.28 20.49
N ARG A 390 24.42 -4.07 21.11
CA ARG A 390 25.16 -3.64 22.31
C ARG A 390 26.10 -2.47 22.04
N GLY A 391 26.69 -2.43 20.85
CA GLY A 391 27.57 -1.34 20.42
C GLY A 391 26.85 -0.07 19.93
N LEU A 392 25.51 -0.03 19.96
CA LEU A 392 24.69 1.09 19.47
C LEU A 392 23.82 1.73 20.58
N PRO A 393 24.43 2.31 21.64
CA PRO A 393 23.68 2.85 22.77
C PRO A 393 22.85 4.10 22.44
N THR A 394 23.13 4.77 21.32
CA THR A 394 22.43 5.99 20.86
C THR A 394 21.13 5.70 20.11
N LEU A 395 20.84 4.43 19.82
CA LEU A 395 19.71 4.01 19.01
C LEU A 395 18.38 4.34 19.71
N ARG A 396 17.47 4.96 18.95
CA ARG A 396 16.14 5.40 19.40
C ARG A 396 15.02 4.68 18.65
N ASP A 397 15.24 4.42 17.37
CA ASP A 397 14.27 3.79 16.49
C ASP A 397 14.89 2.51 15.94
N PHE A 398 14.31 1.37 16.28
CA PHE A 398 14.77 0.08 15.79
C PHE A 398 13.62 -0.65 15.10
N PHE A 399 13.85 -1.01 13.84
CA PHE A 399 12.95 -1.84 13.05
C PHE A 399 13.70 -3.11 12.69
N ILE A 400 13.07 -4.26 12.91
CA ILE A 400 13.57 -5.54 12.43
C ILE A 400 12.42 -6.39 11.87
N GLU A 401 12.63 -6.87 10.66
CA GLU A 401 11.90 -7.99 10.06
C GLU A 401 12.85 -9.17 10.03
N VAL A 402 12.40 -10.31 10.56
CA VAL A 402 13.25 -11.49 10.81
C VAL A 402 12.97 -12.54 9.74
N GLU A 403 13.99 -13.30 9.34
CA GLU A 403 13.80 -14.44 8.44
C GLU A 403 12.94 -15.54 9.11
N PHE A 404 12.26 -16.35 8.30
CA PHE A 404 11.35 -17.40 8.77
C PHE A 404 12.06 -18.47 9.62
N GLY A 405 11.46 -18.84 10.77
CA GLY A 405 11.90 -19.97 11.59
C GLY A 405 13.06 -19.67 12.55
N GLN A 406 13.30 -18.39 12.86
CA GLN A 406 14.34 -17.95 13.78
C GLN A 406 13.87 -18.00 15.25
N ASP A 407 14.81 -18.13 16.19
CA ASP A 407 14.52 -18.07 17.63
C ASP A 407 14.27 -16.62 18.08
N GLN A 408 13.02 -16.17 17.92
CA GLN A 408 12.57 -14.82 18.27
C GLN A 408 12.66 -14.54 19.78
N ALA A 409 12.55 -15.58 20.62
CA ALA A 409 12.58 -15.44 22.07
C ALA A 409 13.97 -14.98 22.53
N LEU A 410 15.03 -15.48 21.89
CA LEU A 410 16.41 -15.08 22.14
C LEU A 410 16.61 -13.56 22.01
N LEU A 411 16.07 -12.94 20.94
CA LEU A 411 16.18 -11.50 20.73
C LEU A 411 15.43 -10.73 21.82
N PHE A 412 14.17 -11.10 22.10
CA PHE A 412 13.35 -10.38 23.07
C PHE A 412 13.89 -10.50 24.49
N ASP A 413 14.36 -11.68 24.89
CA ASP A 413 15.00 -11.88 26.19
C ASP A 413 16.28 -11.03 26.31
N ALA A 414 17.12 -11.01 25.27
CA ALA A 414 18.32 -10.19 25.26
C ALA A 414 18.02 -8.68 25.28
N MET A 415 16.87 -8.27 24.74
CA MET A 415 16.42 -6.89 24.73
C MET A 415 15.71 -6.45 26.02
N LYS A 416 15.46 -7.32 27.00
CA LYS A 416 14.94 -6.89 28.31
C LYS A 416 15.94 -5.95 29.00
N ILE A 417 15.46 -4.84 29.56
CA ILE A 417 16.32 -3.90 30.28
C ILE A 417 16.46 -4.34 31.73
N SER A 418 17.72 -4.51 32.17
CA SER A 418 18.08 -4.83 33.55
C SER A 418 18.57 -3.61 34.34
N GLY A 419 18.87 -2.50 33.67
CA GLY A 419 19.49 -1.31 34.24
C GLY A 419 21.02 -1.40 34.32
N THR A 420 21.64 -2.34 33.60
CA THR A 420 23.08 -2.57 33.60
C THR A 420 23.74 -2.04 32.33
N SER A 421 25.06 -1.92 32.31
CA SER A 421 25.82 -1.52 31.11
C SER A 421 25.74 -2.52 29.95
N ASN A 422 25.16 -3.71 30.18
CA ASN A 422 25.02 -4.76 29.17
C ASN A 422 23.68 -4.69 28.41
N ASP A 423 22.79 -3.79 28.81
CA ASP A 423 21.48 -3.61 28.18
C ASP A 423 21.64 -3.19 26.71
N LEU A 424 20.92 -3.87 25.82
CA LEU A 424 20.93 -3.58 24.39
C LEU A 424 20.10 -2.32 24.13
N CYS A 425 20.62 -1.34 23.37
CA CYS A 425 19.87 -0.14 22.96
C CYS A 425 19.02 0.49 24.10
N PRO A 426 19.64 0.95 25.20
CA PRO A 426 18.90 1.35 26.41
C PRO A 426 18.00 2.59 26.23
N ASN A 427 18.23 3.39 25.18
CA ASN A 427 17.51 4.64 24.91
C ASN A 427 16.43 4.49 23.82
N LEU A 428 15.96 3.27 23.57
CA LEU A 428 14.99 2.98 22.52
C LEU A 428 13.62 3.61 22.83
N THR A 429 13.12 4.44 21.91
CA THR A 429 11.83 5.14 22.00
C THR A 429 10.77 4.56 21.08
N SER A 430 11.20 3.95 19.96
CA SER A 430 10.32 3.27 19.00
C SER A 430 10.88 1.90 18.66
N PHE A 431 10.02 0.88 18.73
CA PHE A 431 10.34 -0.47 18.28
C PHE A 431 9.32 -0.94 17.25
N SER A 432 9.81 -1.49 16.15
CA SER A 432 9.00 -2.03 15.07
C SER A 432 9.44 -3.45 14.75
N TYR A 433 8.50 -4.39 14.68
CA TYR A 433 8.79 -5.80 14.55
C TYR A 433 7.85 -6.49 13.54
N GLY A 434 8.44 -7.22 12.60
CA GLY A 434 7.73 -8.10 11.66
C GLY A 434 7.50 -9.48 12.26
N VAL A 435 6.25 -9.91 12.34
CA VAL A 435 5.84 -11.17 12.96
C VAL A 435 6.15 -12.37 12.04
N ASP A 436 6.59 -13.46 12.67
CA ASP A 436 6.73 -14.78 12.04
C ASP A 436 5.88 -15.82 12.81
N LYS A 437 5.58 -16.98 12.20
CA LYS A 437 4.61 -18.00 12.68
C LYS A 437 4.79 -18.40 14.14
N GLU A 438 6.02 -18.49 14.62
CA GLU A 438 6.33 -18.90 16.00
C GLU A 438 6.57 -17.68 16.92
N PHE A 439 5.64 -16.72 16.93
CA PHE A 439 5.77 -15.49 17.72
C PHE A 439 5.65 -15.73 19.24
N PRO A 440 6.72 -15.55 20.05
CA PRO A 440 6.70 -15.77 21.49
C PRO A 440 6.08 -14.57 22.22
N GLN A 441 4.75 -14.51 22.19
CA GLN A 441 3.95 -13.37 22.68
C GLN A 441 4.31 -12.94 24.11
N ASP A 442 4.41 -13.88 25.05
CA ASP A 442 4.66 -13.58 26.47
C ASP A 442 6.05 -12.95 26.67
N VAL A 443 7.06 -13.46 25.96
CA VAL A 443 8.44 -12.98 26.05
C VAL A 443 8.56 -11.59 25.44
N PHE A 444 7.88 -11.36 24.31
CA PHE A 444 7.81 -10.07 23.65
C PHE A 444 7.19 -8.99 24.55
N PHE A 445 6.01 -9.24 25.12
CA PHE A 445 5.36 -8.24 25.97
C PHE A 445 6.12 -7.99 27.27
N ALA A 446 6.74 -9.02 27.87
CA ALA A 446 7.64 -8.83 29.01
C ALA A 446 8.84 -7.92 28.65
N MET A 447 9.37 -8.02 27.44
CA MET A 447 10.42 -7.12 26.94
C MET A 447 9.88 -5.69 26.78
N VAL A 448 8.71 -5.51 26.16
CA VAL A 448 8.09 -4.18 25.98
C VAL A 448 7.83 -3.50 27.34
N GLU A 449 7.26 -4.24 28.30
CA GLU A 449 7.00 -3.73 29.65
C GLU A 449 8.29 -3.29 30.36
N SER A 450 9.37 -4.08 30.25
CA SER A 450 10.67 -3.73 30.85
C SER A 450 11.23 -2.39 30.32
N ARG A 451 10.90 -2.03 29.08
CA ARG A 451 11.37 -0.82 28.39
C ARG A 451 10.44 0.37 28.52
N ARG A 452 9.15 0.15 28.78
CA ARG A 452 8.14 1.20 28.87
C ARG A 452 8.51 2.27 29.90
N ASN A 453 8.98 1.85 31.07
CA ASN A 453 9.43 2.76 32.13
C ASN A 453 10.77 3.47 31.82
N ARG A 454 11.41 3.15 30.70
CA ARG A 454 12.70 3.68 30.25
C ARG A 454 12.60 4.50 28.97
N GLY A 455 11.39 4.78 28.49
CA GLY A 455 11.14 5.71 27.39
C GLY A 455 10.66 5.09 26.08
N LEU A 456 10.37 3.78 26.03
CA LEU A 456 9.70 3.18 24.87
C LEU A 456 8.25 3.69 24.81
N THR A 457 7.96 4.55 23.83
CA THR A 457 6.66 5.20 23.65
C THR A 457 5.89 4.71 22.45
N ARG A 458 6.59 4.19 21.43
CA ARG A 458 6.00 3.71 20.18
C ARG A 458 6.31 2.24 19.94
N LEU A 459 5.29 1.48 19.58
CA LEU A 459 5.38 0.08 19.24
C LEU A 459 4.60 -0.18 17.94
N LEU A 460 5.25 -0.80 16.97
CA LEU A 460 4.62 -1.22 15.74
C LEU A 460 4.87 -2.72 15.53
N VAL A 461 3.81 -3.48 15.40
CA VAL A 461 3.87 -4.91 15.10
C VAL A 461 3.13 -5.11 13.79
N PHE A 462 3.77 -5.73 12.81
CA PHE A 462 3.13 -6.01 11.53
C PHE A 462 3.26 -7.48 11.20
N ASP A 463 2.21 -8.07 10.65
CA ASP A 463 2.14 -9.48 10.24
C ASP A 463 1.98 -9.51 8.71
N PRO A 464 3.09 -9.52 7.95
CA PRO A 464 3.04 -9.31 6.51
C PRO A 464 2.45 -10.50 5.75
N ASN A 465 2.27 -11.66 6.39
CA ASN A 465 1.80 -12.90 5.76
C ASN A 465 0.61 -13.51 6.51
N ASP A 466 -0.06 -12.71 7.36
CA ASP A 466 -1.20 -13.11 8.19
C ASP A 466 -0.97 -14.44 8.95
N TYR A 467 0.26 -14.65 9.43
CA TYR A 467 0.64 -15.87 10.14
C TYR A 467 -0.17 -16.07 11.44
N LEU A 468 -0.70 -15.00 12.00
CA LEU A 468 -1.49 -15.02 13.22
C LEU A 468 -3.00 -15.26 12.97
N GLU A 469 -3.49 -15.65 11.79
CA GLU A 469 -4.93 -15.83 11.49
C GLU A 469 -5.79 -16.52 12.59
N SER A 470 -5.22 -17.45 13.37
CA SER A 470 -5.89 -18.14 14.49
C SER A 470 -5.54 -17.64 15.91
N GLY A 471 -4.49 -16.82 16.06
CA GLY A 471 -3.97 -16.28 17.33
C GLY A 471 -3.89 -14.75 17.42
N SER A 472 -4.23 -14.04 16.35
CA SER A 472 -4.14 -12.58 16.19
C SER A 472 -4.99 -11.83 17.22
N ALA A 473 -6.08 -12.44 17.69
CA ALA A 473 -6.92 -11.88 18.75
C ALA A 473 -6.12 -11.63 20.04
N GLY A 474 -5.16 -12.49 20.39
CA GLY A 474 -4.32 -12.35 21.58
C GLY A 474 -3.33 -11.19 21.46
N VAL A 475 -2.62 -11.10 20.33
CA VAL A 475 -1.64 -10.04 20.06
C VAL A 475 -2.34 -8.69 19.88
N ALA A 476 -3.40 -8.64 19.09
CA ALA A 476 -4.18 -7.42 18.85
C ALA A 476 -4.88 -6.90 20.12
N SER A 477 -5.39 -7.79 20.99
CA SER A 477 -5.96 -7.38 22.28
C SER A 477 -4.91 -6.82 23.23
N SER A 478 -3.72 -7.43 23.27
CA SER A 478 -2.59 -6.94 24.08
C SER A 478 -2.08 -5.58 23.59
N ILE A 479 -1.98 -5.38 22.27
CA ILE A 479 -1.63 -4.09 21.66
C ILE A 479 -2.70 -3.03 21.94
N ARG A 480 -3.99 -3.40 21.88
CA ARG A 480 -5.09 -2.50 22.26
C ARG A 480 -4.99 -2.07 23.71
N LYS A 481 -4.67 -2.99 24.62
CA LYS A 481 -4.45 -2.69 26.04
C LYS A 481 -3.29 -1.69 26.21
N LEU A 482 -2.16 -1.91 25.55
CA LEU A 482 -1.04 -0.95 25.58
C LEU A 482 -1.46 0.45 25.09
N ARG A 483 -2.30 0.52 24.05
CA ARG A 483 -2.85 1.78 23.53
C ARG A 483 -3.77 2.47 24.54
N GLU A 484 -4.64 1.73 25.21
CA GLU A 484 -5.52 2.25 26.28
C GLU A 484 -4.71 2.81 27.46
N GLU A 485 -3.56 2.21 27.74
CA GLU A 485 -2.64 2.68 28.78
C GLU A 485 -1.68 3.79 28.30
N GLY A 486 -1.93 4.39 27.13
CA GLY A 486 -1.26 5.60 26.63
C GLY A 486 0.00 5.37 25.78
N MET A 487 0.29 4.14 25.33
CA MET A 487 1.36 3.87 24.38
C MET A 487 0.89 4.07 22.93
N ASP A 488 1.75 4.61 22.05
CA ASP A 488 1.51 4.65 20.60
C ASP A 488 1.77 3.27 20.00
N ALA A 489 0.84 2.34 20.23
CA ALA A 489 0.96 0.94 19.83
C ALA A 489 0.02 0.61 18.65
N VAL A 490 0.57 0.05 17.57
CA VAL A 490 -0.16 -0.29 16.34
C VAL A 490 0.14 -1.73 15.93
N PHE A 491 -0.92 -2.44 15.53
CA PHE A 491 -0.85 -3.75 14.89
C PHE A 491 -1.35 -3.58 13.45
N LEU A 492 -0.60 -4.09 12.47
CA LEU A 492 -0.98 -4.07 11.06
C LEU A 492 -1.02 -5.51 10.52
N GLY A 493 -2.15 -5.95 9.96
CA GLY A 493 -2.26 -7.22 9.23
C GLY A 493 -1.99 -7.07 7.73
N GLU A 494 -1.95 -8.16 6.96
CA GLU A 494 -1.69 -8.14 5.51
C GLU A 494 -2.68 -7.24 4.75
N ASP A 495 -3.95 -7.24 5.17
CA ASP A 495 -5.03 -6.43 4.59
C ASP A 495 -4.96 -4.92 4.94
N ASP A 496 -4.14 -4.53 5.91
CA ASP A 496 -3.95 -3.12 6.23
C ASP A 496 -3.00 -2.49 5.19
N GLY A 497 -3.52 -1.60 4.34
CA GLY A 497 -2.73 -0.87 3.34
C GLY A 497 -1.53 -0.08 3.90
N ASP A 498 -1.43 0.04 5.23
CA ASP A 498 -0.28 0.59 5.95
C ASP A 498 0.94 -0.36 5.98
N VAL A 499 0.78 -1.67 5.74
CA VAL A 499 1.93 -2.59 5.56
C VAL A 499 2.72 -2.22 4.31
N GLU A 500 2.05 -1.71 3.25
CA GLU A 500 2.76 -1.15 2.11
C GLU A 500 3.62 0.06 2.52
N LEU A 501 3.19 0.89 3.48
CA LEU A 501 3.97 2.01 4.04
C LEU A 501 5.23 1.57 4.79
N LEU A 502 5.31 0.30 5.19
CA LEU A 502 6.47 -0.33 5.79
C LEU A 502 7.36 -1.06 4.77
N LYS A 503 7.01 -1.05 3.48
CA LYS A 503 7.96 -1.45 2.45
C LYS A 503 9.11 -0.46 2.44
N ALA A 504 10.33 -0.98 2.30
CA ALA A 504 11.56 -0.21 2.34
C ALA A 504 11.60 0.99 1.34
N GLU A 505 10.76 0.95 0.29
CA GLU A 505 10.39 2.05 -0.62
C GLU A 505 9.94 3.33 0.06
N ASN A 506 9.09 3.20 1.08
CA ASN A 506 8.43 4.33 1.75
C ASN A 506 9.32 5.00 2.80
N PHE A 507 10.47 4.39 3.11
CA PHE A 507 11.46 5.00 3.98
C PHE A 507 12.41 5.93 3.22
N PHE A 508 12.23 6.12 1.90
CA PHE A 508 13.26 6.70 1.05
C PHE A 508 12.80 7.66 -0.06
#